data_AF-A0A7S8C6V9-F1
#
_entry.id   AF-A0A7S8C6V9-F1
#
_cell.length_a   1.000
_cell.length_b   1.000
_cell.length_c   1.000
_cell.angle_alpha   90.00
_cell.angle_beta   90.00
_cell.angle_gamma   90.00
#
_symmetry.space_group_name_H-M   'P 1'
#
loop_
_entity.id
_entity.type
_entity.pdbx_description
1 polymer ?
#
loop_
_entity_poly.entity_id
_entity_poly.type
_entity_poly.pdbx_seq_one_letter_code
_entity_poly.pdbx_strand_id
1 'polypeptide(L)' 'MAGTSARAEALPLLHWEDLADIERLRSERDAICARMARLPLHSHRRVVLQARLSELTARQLQLELKVGGAS' A
#
# COMPACT_ATOMS: atom_id res chain seq x y z
N MET A 1 -12.28 28.25 28.15
CA MET A 1 -12.75 26.87 27.88
C MET A 1 -12.18 26.44 26.53
N ALA A 2 -11.04 25.77 26.54
CA ALA A 2 -10.45 25.23 25.32
C ALA A 2 -11.21 23.96 24.93
N GLY A 3 -11.94 24.01 23.82
CA GLY A 3 -12.48 22.81 23.19
C GLY A 3 -11.30 22.02 22.63
N THR A 4 -10.88 20.99 23.36
CA THR A 4 -9.97 19.97 22.84
C THR A 4 -10.75 19.23 21.75
N SER A 5 -10.60 19.70 20.52
CA SER A 5 -10.96 18.90 19.34
C SER A 5 -10.08 17.67 19.42
N ALA A 6 -10.63 16.58 19.94
CA ALA A 6 -10.01 15.27 19.85
C ALA A 6 -9.78 15.07 18.36
N ARG A 7 -8.51 15.15 17.93
CA ARG A 7 -8.10 14.66 16.61
C ARG A 7 -8.77 13.30 16.50
N ALA A 8 -9.68 13.18 15.54
CA ALA A 8 -10.34 11.94 15.21
C ALA A 8 -9.22 11.00 14.75
N GLU A 9 -8.53 10.40 15.70
CA GLU A 9 -7.44 9.47 15.49
C GLU A 9 -8.13 8.23 14.95
N ALA A 10 -8.28 8.25 13.61
CA ALA A 10 -8.86 7.27 12.71
C ALA A 10 -9.67 6.21 13.45
N LEU A 11 -11.01 6.36 13.47
CA LEU A 11 -11.92 5.30 13.91
C LEU A 11 -11.51 4.00 13.20
N PRO A 12 -10.81 3.05 13.87
CA PRO A 12 -10.14 1.95 13.17
C PRO A 12 -11.12 1.05 12.44
N LEU A 13 -12.37 1.04 12.92
CA LEU A 13 -13.49 0.31 12.36
C LEU A 13 -14.11 0.95 11.10
N LEU A 14 -13.90 2.24 10.83
CA LEU A 14 -14.41 2.85 9.58
C LEU A 14 -13.50 2.55 8.37
N HIS A 15 -12.23 2.25 8.62
CA HIS A 15 -11.23 2.02 7.57
C HIS A 15 -10.63 0.61 7.61
N TRP A 16 -11.22 -0.33 8.36
CA TRP A 16 -10.64 -1.67 8.54
C TRP A 16 -10.44 -2.41 7.21
N GLU A 17 -11.37 -2.28 6.27
CA GLU A 17 -11.28 -2.87 4.92
C GLU A 17 -10.12 -2.25 4.13
N ASP A 18 -10.04 -0.92 4.12
CA ASP A 18 -8.97 -0.20 3.42
C ASP A 18 -7.59 -0.55 4.03
N LEU A 19 -7.49 -0.69 5.36
CA LEU A 19 -6.27 -1.10 6.04
C LEU A 19 -5.88 -2.55 5.73
N ALA A 20 -6.84 -3.47 5.71
CA ALA A 20 -6.61 -4.86 5.32
C ALA A 20 -6.15 -4.95 3.84
N ASP A 21 -6.73 -4.13 2.97
CA ASP A 21 -6.36 -4.05 1.57
C ASP A 21 -4.96 -3.47 1.36
N ILE A 22 -4.58 -2.45 2.13
CA ILE A 22 -3.20 -1.93 2.17
C ILE A 22 -2.23 -3.05 2.58
N GLU A 23 -2.56 -3.84 3.60
CA GLU A 23 -1.69 -4.92 4.07
C GLU A 23 -1.55 -6.06 3.06
N ARG A 24 -2.64 -6.41 2.36
CA ARG A 24 -2.62 -7.35 1.24
C ARG A 24 -1.71 -6.84 0.11
N LEU A 25 -1.84 -5.57 -0.28
CA LEU A 25 -1.01 -4.96 -1.32
C LEU A 25 0.47 -4.95 -0.92
N ARG A 26 0.78 -4.68 0.35
CA ARG A 26 2.16 -4.79 0.89
C ARG A 26 2.71 -6.20 0.75
N SER A 27 1.93 -7.20 1.17
CA SER A 27 2.31 -8.61 1.07
C SER A 27 2.57 -9.04 -0.39
N GLU A 28 1.72 -8.61 -1.33
CA GLU A 28 1.91 -8.88 -2.77
C GLU A 28 3.16 -8.22 -3.33
N ARG A 29 3.40 -6.95 -2.97
CA ARG A 29 4.59 -6.18 -3.35
C ARG A 29 5.87 -6.88 -2.86
N ASP A 30 5.89 -7.31 -1.61
CA ASP A 30 7.05 -7.97 -1.00
C ASP A 30 7.32 -9.33 -1.67
N ALA A 31 6.26 -10.07 -2.03
CA ALA A 31 6.40 -11.29 -2.81
C ALA A 31 6.97 -11.05 -4.22
N ILE A 32 6.59 -9.96 -4.90
CA ILE A 32 7.16 -9.58 -6.19
C ILE A 32 8.65 -9.22 -6.03
N CYS A 33 9.01 -8.43 -5.02
CA CYS A 33 10.39 -8.08 -4.72
C CYS A 33 11.25 -9.34 -4.48
N ALA A 34 10.77 -10.29 -3.68
CA ALA A 34 11.44 -11.55 -3.42
C ALA A 34 11.65 -12.38 -4.70
N ARG A 35 10.66 -12.39 -5.62
CA ARG A 35 10.79 -13.05 -6.93
C ARG A 35 11.80 -12.34 -7.82
N MET A 36 11.75 -11.01 -7.90
CA MET A 36 12.69 -10.21 -8.70
C MET A 36 14.13 -10.37 -8.24
N ALA A 37 14.38 -10.51 -6.94
CA ALA A 37 15.72 -10.74 -6.37
C ALA A 37 16.38 -12.02 -6.87
N ARG A 38 15.60 -13.02 -7.30
CA ARG A 38 16.09 -14.30 -7.84
C ARG A 38 16.26 -14.30 -9.36
N LEU A 39 15.89 -13.22 -10.04
CA LEU A 39 15.93 -13.12 -11.50
C LEU A 39 17.17 -12.35 -12.00
N PRO A 40 17.68 -12.66 -13.21
CA PRO A 40 18.70 -11.86 -13.86
C PRO A 40 18.23 -10.41 -14.08
N LEU A 41 19.16 -9.45 -13.93
CA LEU A 41 18.91 -8.01 -14.00
C LEU A 41 18.18 -7.58 -15.28
N HIS A 42 18.52 -8.18 -16.42
CA HIS A 42 17.96 -7.83 -17.73
C HIS A 42 16.95 -8.84 -18.27
N SER A 43 16.42 -9.72 -17.42
CA SER A 43 15.41 -10.67 -17.87
C SER A 43 14.08 -9.97 -18.17
N HIS A 44 13.44 -10.30 -19.29
CA HIS A 44 12.10 -9.79 -19.63
C HIS A 44 11.10 -10.00 -18.49
N ARG A 45 11.20 -11.14 -17.79
CA ARG A 45 10.38 -11.44 -16.62
C ARG A 45 10.57 -10.41 -15.49
N ARG A 46 11.80 -9.93 -15.25
CA ARG A 46 12.06 -8.90 -14.25
C ARG A 46 11.43 -7.56 -14.65
N VAL A 47 11.48 -7.19 -15.94
CA VAL A 47 10.81 -5.99 -16.46
C VAL A 47 9.30 -6.04 -16.23
N VAL A 48 8.67 -7.18 -16.55
CA VAL A 48 7.22 -7.38 -16.31
C VAL A 48 6.87 -7.28 -14.83
N LEU A 49 7.67 -7.92 -13.97
CA LEU A 49 7.46 -7.84 -12.51
C LEU A 49 7.66 -6.42 -11.98
N GLN A 50 8.61 -5.65 -12.53
CA GLN A 50 8.83 -4.26 -12.15
C GLN A 50 7.65 -3.37 -12.54
N ALA A 51 7.08 -3.55 -13.73
CA ALA A 51 5.86 -2.84 -14.14
C ALA A 51 4.70 -3.16 -13.19
N ARG A 52 4.52 -4.43 -12.82
CA ARG A 52 3.50 -4.85 -11.86
C ARG A 52 3.74 -4.27 -10.47
N LEU A 53 4.99 -4.21 -10.02
CA LEU A 53 5.38 -3.62 -8.75
C LEU A 53 4.98 -2.13 -8.68
N SER A 54 5.24 -1.38 -9.76
CA SER A 54 4.85 0.03 -9.86
C SER A 54 3.33 0.21 -9.79
N GLU A 55 2.56 -0.66 -10.46
CA GLU A 55 1.09 -0.64 -10.41
C GLU A 55 0.55 -0.88 -9.00
N LEU A 56 1.07 -1.90 -8.30
CA LEU A 56 0.67 -2.20 -6.92
C LEU A 56 1.04 -1.06 -5.96
N THR A 57 2.21 -0.46 -6.15
CA THR A 57 2.66 0.68 -5.34
C THR A 57 1.75 1.89 -5.52
N ALA A 58 1.36 2.19 -6.77
CA ALA A 58 0.42 3.28 -7.04
C ALA A 58 -0.94 3.04 -6.36
N ARG A 59 -1.47 1.81 -6.42
CA ARG A 59 -2.72 1.45 -5.73
C ARG A 59 -2.62 1.57 -4.22
N GLN A 60 -1.51 1.11 -3.64
CA GLN A 60 -1.27 1.22 -2.20
C GLN A 60 -1.26 2.69 -1.76
N LEU A 61 -0.54 3.55 -2.48
CA LEU A 61 -0.48 4.99 -2.20
C LEU A 61 -1.86 5.65 -2.33
N GLN A 62 -2.67 5.27 -3.32
CA GLN A 62 -4.03 5.78 -3.46
C GLN A 62 -4.93 5.41 -2.27
N LEU A 63 -4.83 4.17 -1.76
CA LEU A 63 -5.55 3.72 -0.57
C LEU A 63 -5.04 4.42 0.69
N GLU A 64 -3.72 4.56 0.85
CA GLU A 64 -3.13 5.26 2.00
C GLU A 64 -3.56 6.74 2.03
N LEU A 65 -3.64 7.41 0.87
CA LEU A 65 -4.17 8.77 0.75
C LEU A 65 -5.67 8.84 1.05
N LYS A 66 -6.45 7.83 0.66
CA LYS A 66 -7.90 7.75 0.98
C LYS A 66 -8.11 7.64 2.50
N VAL A 67 -7.34 6.80 3.17
CA VAL A 67 -7.42 6.61 4.63
C VAL A 67 -6.89 7.83 5.38
N GLY A 68 -5.73 8.37 4.97
CA GLY A 68 -5.09 9.51 5.63
C GLY A 68 -5.72 10.87 5.32
N GLY A 69 -6.39 11.01 4.18
CA GLY A 69 -7.10 12.23 3.75
C GLY A 69 -8.52 12.38 4.32
N ALA A 70 -9.01 11.39 5.06
CA ALA A 70 -10.27 11.43 5.79
C ALA A 70 -10.13 11.88 7.26
N SER A 71 -8.93 12.32 7.67
CA SER A 71 -8.59 12.82 9.02
C SER A 71 -8.54 14.34 9.11
#